data_AF-A0A5M7QQR8-F1
#
_entry.id   AF-A0A5M7QQR8-F1
#
_cell.length_a   1.000
_cell.length_b   1.000
_cell.length_c   1.000
_cell.angle_alpha   90.00
_cell.angle_beta   90.00
_cell.angle_gamma   90.00
#
_symmetry.space_group_name_H-M   'P 1'
#
loop_
_entity.id
_entity.type
_entity.pdbx_description
1 polymer ?
#
loop_
_entity_poly.entity_id
_entity_poly.type
_entity_poly.pdbx_seq_one_letter_code
_entity_poly.pdbx_strand_id
1 'polypeptide(L)'
;MTTPFALLERHKDYLDDREQDAIMKEQWIDDEAQRLLSCFPDHLHLFRHWNLHPDAMKCCAHPEAGEEYISFITNLAYLQAARNYDLQVLLGWEAAE
;
A
#
# COMPACT_ATOMS: atom_id res chain seq x y z
N MET A 1 -34.97 0.88 5.30
CA MET A 1 -33.66 0.51 5.85
C MET A 1 -32.62 1.11 4.92
N THR A 2 -31.98 2.20 5.35
CA THR A 2 -31.01 2.93 4.53
C THR A 2 -29.66 2.25 4.71
N THR A 3 -29.05 1.80 3.61
CA THR A 3 -27.75 1.14 3.63
C THR A 3 -26.63 2.16 3.92
N PRO A 4 -25.49 1.74 4.48
CA PRO A 4 -24.34 2.63 4.71
C PRO A 4 -23.90 3.38 3.44
N PHE A 5 -24.01 2.73 2.27
CA PHE A 5 -23.74 3.33 0.97
C PHE A 5 -24.71 4.48 0.63
N ALA A 6 -26.01 4.31 0.90
CA ALA A 6 -27.01 5.36 0.67
C ALA A 6 -26.90 6.55 1.66
N LEU A 7 -26.18 6.37 2.77
CA LEU A 7 -25.80 7.45 3.68
C LEU A 7 -24.57 8.21 3.18
N LEU A 8 -23.55 7.51 2.66
CA LEU A 8 -22.36 8.13 2.07
C LEU A 8 -22.69 8.92 0.80
N GLU A 9 -23.57 8.39 -0.05
CA GLU A 9 -23.99 9.06 -1.28
C GLU A 9 -24.80 10.34 -1.00
N ARG A 10 -25.50 10.40 0.14
CA ARG A 10 -26.25 11.58 0.60
C ARG A 10 -25.37 12.63 1.31
N HIS A 11 -24.16 12.25 1.75
CA HIS A 11 -23.15 13.12 2.34
C HIS A 11 -22.05 13.55 1.36
N LYS A 12 -22.12 13.08 0.11
CA LYS A 12 -21.18 13.42 -0.95
C LYS A 12 -21.10 14.92 -1.26
N ASP A 13 -22.19 15.65 -0.99
CA ASP A 13 -22.25 17.12 -1.12
C ASP A 13 -21.63 17.87 0.09
N TYR A 14 -21.10 17.15 1.08
CA TYR A 14 -20.63 17.67 2.39
C TYR A 14 -19.26 17.14 2.82
N LEU A 15 -18.51 16.47 1.94
CA LEU A 15 -17.08 16.25 2.20
C LEU A 15 -16.39 17.61 2.03
N ASP A 16 -15.82 18.14 3.11
CA ASP A 16 -15.01 19.36 3.05
C ASP A 16 -13.84 19.13 2.08
N ASP A 17 -13.35 20.15 1.37
CA ASP A 17 -12.29 19.97 0.35
C ASP A 17 -11.09 19.16 0.89
N ARG A 18 -10.83 19.30 2.19
CA ARG A 18 -9.81 18.55 2.95
C ARG A 18 -10.08 17.06 3.08
N GLU A 19 -11.33 16.66 3.25
CA GLU A 19 -11.71 15.24 3.33
C GLU A 19 -11.60 14.59 1.94
N GLN A 20 -11.93 15.34 0.88
CA GLN A 20 -11.74 14.87 -0.48
C GLN A 20 -10.25 14.74 -0.84
N ASP A 21 -9.42 15.71 -0.46
CA ASP A 21 -7.96 15.64 -0.62
C ASP A 21 -7.36 14.45 0.14
N ALA A 22 -7.85 14.17 1.36
CA ALA A 22 -7.40 13.02 2.15
C ALA A 22 -7.77 11.69 1.48
N ILE A 23 -8.96 11.58 0.90
CA ILE A 23 -9.39 10.39 0.15
C ILE A 23 -8.54 10.22 -1.12
N MET A 24 -8.28 11.31 -1.86
CA MET A 24 -7.46 11.25 -3.07
C MET A 24 -6.01 10.86 -2.75
N LYS A 25 -5.46 11.39 -1.64
CA LYS A 25 -4.14 10.99 -1.13
C LYS A 25 -4.11 9.50 -0.82
N GLU A 26 -5.07 9.00 -0.05
CA GLU A 26 -5.11 7.59 0.34
C GLU A 26 -5.23 6.67 -0.88
N GLN A 27 -6.11 7.03 -1.83
CA GLN A 27 -6.29 6.27 -3.06
C GLN A 27 -5.00 6.21 -3.89
N TRP A 28 -4.26 7.31 -3.99
CA TRP A 28 -2.97 7.32 -4.68
C TRP A 28 -1.95 6.41 -3.99
N ILE A 29 -1.90 6.44 -2.64
CA ILE A 29 -1.00 5.59 -1.86
C ILE A 29 -1.34 4.12 -2.06
N ASP A 30 -2.61 3.75 -2.05
CA ASP A 30 -3.07 2.39 -2.31
C ASP A 30 -2.66 1.90 -3.72
N ASP A 31 -2.86 2.73 -4.75
CA ASP A 31 -2.49 2.41 -6.12
C ASP A 31 -0.97 2.23 -6.28
N GLU A 32 -0.17 3.12 -5.68
CA GLU A 32 1.29 3.03 -5.70
C GLU A 32 1.80 1.84 -4.88
N ALA A 33 1.20 1.54 -3.72
CA ALA A 33 1.54 0.37 -2.92
C ALA A 33 1.28 -0.92 -3.71
N GLN A 34 0.14 -1.00 -4.43
CA GLN A 34 -0.17 -2.13 -5.29
C GLN A 34 0.84 -2.27 -6.44
N ARG A 35 1.27 -1.15 -7.05
CA ARG A 35 2.32 -1.15 -8.07
C ARG A 35 3.65 -1.65 -7.51
N LEU A 36 4.04 -1.23 -6.31
CA LEU A 36 5.26 -1.68 -5.63
C LEU A 36 5.19 -3.17 -5.27
N LEU A 37 4.03 -3.65 -4.81
CA LEU A 37 3.81 -5.06 -4.50
C LEU A 37 4.02 -5.97 -5.72
N SER A 38 3.66 -5.52 -6.93
CA SER A 38 3.89 -6.29 -8.16
C SER A 38 5.36 -6.62 -8.44
N CYS A 39 6.30 -5.93 -7.78
CA CYS A 39 7.74 -6.21 -7.88
C CYS A 39 8.20 -7.34 -6.97
N PHE A 40 7.38 -7.77 -6.00
CA PHE A 40 7.68 -8.83 -5.06
C PHE A 40 7.04 -10.15 -5.50
N PRO A 41 7.68 -11.31 -5.25
CA PRO A 41 7.05 -12.61 -5.50
C PRO A 41 5.84 -12.86 -4.57
N ASP A 42 4.83 -13.58 -5.06
CA ASP A 42 3.62 -13.91 -4.28
C ASP A 42 3.90 -14.80 -3.05
N HIS A 43 5.00 -15.58 -3.11
CA HIS A 43 5.37 -16.50 -2.05
C HIS A 43 6.84 -16.41 -1.70
N LEU A 44 7.13 -16.49 -0.41
CA LEU A 44 8.48 -16.39 0.15
C LEU A 44 9.46 -17.41 -0.47
N HIS A 45 9.00 -18.63 -0.78
CA HIS A 45 9.84 -19.68 -1.36
C HIS A 45 10.23 -19.42 -2.82
N LEU A 46 9.61 -18.45 -3.50
CA LEU A 46 9.99 -18.02 -4.86
C LEU A 46 11.23 -17.11 -4.85
N PHE A 47 11.60 -16.55 -3.69
CA PHE A 47 12.91 -15.93 -3.56
C PHE A 47 14.00 -16.97 -3.70
N ARG A 48 15.02 -16.65 -4.50
CA ARG A 48 16.23 -17.46 -4.56
C ARG A 48 16.90 -17.41 -3.18
N HIS A 49 16.80 -18.52 -2.44
CA HIS A 49 17.43 -18.80 -1.13
C HIS A 49 18.91 -18.41 -0.99
N TRP A 50 19.64 -18.14 -2.08
CA TRP A 50 21.06 -17.77 -2.05
C TRP A 50 21.31 -16.27 -1.87
N ASN A 51 20.28 -15.42 -2.00
CA ASN A 51 20.36 -13.96 -1.84
C ASN A 51 19.59 -13.45 -0.61
N LEU A 52 19.04 -14.34 0.22
CA LEU A 52 18.30 -13.94 1.41
C LEU A 52 19.27 -13.68 2.58
N HIS A 53 19.06 -12.55 3.27
CA HIS A 53 19.75 -12.25 4.51
C HIS A 53 19.53 -13.40 5.52
N PRO A 54 20.52 -13.78 6.35
CA PRO A 54 20.40 -14.91 7.28
C PRO A 54 19.18 -14.84 8.20
N ASP A 55 18.77 -13.64 8.61
CA ASP A 55 17.57 -13.46 9.43
C ASP A 55 16.27 -13.61 8.64
N ALA A 56 16.25 -13.25 7.34
CA ALA A 56 15.13 -13.55 6.46
C ALA A 56 15.00 -15.06 6.22
N MET A 57 16.12 -15.79 6.17
CA MET A 57 16.13 -17.26 6.11
C MET A 57 15.50 -17.92 7.35
N LYS A 58 15.68 -17.35 8.54
CA LYS A 58 15.04 -17.87 9.77
C LYS A 58 13.52 -17.69 9.73
N CYS A 59 13.05 -16.56 9.18
CA CYS A 59 11.63 -16.34 8.94
C CYS A 59 11.06 -17.35 7.93
N CYS A 60 11.82 -17.76 6.91
CA CYS A 60 11.38 -18.72 5.88
C CYS A 60 11.09 -20.14 6.38
N ALA A 61 11.58 -20.52 7.58
CA ALA A 61 11.42 -21.85 8.13
C ALA A 61 10.21 -21.99 9.09
N HIS A 62 9.53 -20.89 9.41
CA HIS A 62 8.37 -20.90 10.30
C HIS A 62 7.10 -21.38 9.57
N PRO A 63 6.18 -22.10 10.21
CA PRO A 63 4.91 -22.49 9.58
C PRO A 63 4.09 -21.29 9.08
N GLU A 64 4.20 -20.14 9.76
CA GLU A 64 3.51 -18.88 9.43
C GLU A 64 4.38 -17.94 8.57
N ALA A 65 5.53 -18.41 8.08
CA ALA A 65 6.49 -17.62 7.30
C ALA A 65 5.87 -16.90 6.10
N GLY A 66 4.91 -17.54 5.45
CA GLY A 66 4.20 -16.96 4.30
C GLY A 66 3.35 -15.76 4.68
N GLU A 67 2.64 -15.84 5.81
CA GLU A 67 1.79 -14.75 6.31
C GLU A 67 2.63 -13.57 6.81
N GLU A 68 3.70 -13.87 7.55
CA GLU A 68 4.67 -12.86 8.01
C GLU A 68 5.36 -12.17 6.82
N TYR A 69 5.70 -12.92 5.78
CA TYR A 69 6.25 -12.35 4.55
C TYR A 69 5.26 -11.39 3.88
N ILE A 70 4.01 -11.83 3.66
CA ILE A 70 2.97 -11.02 3.03
C ILE A 70 2.73 -9.74 3.84
N SER A 71 2.60 -9.87 5.16
CA SER A 71 2.46 -8.74 6.08
C SER A 71 3.64 -7.77 5.98
N PHE A 72 4.87 -8.29 5.97
CA PHE A 72 6.08 -7.50 5.85
C PHE A 72 6.14 -6.71 4.52
N ILE A 73 5.94 -7.37 3.38
CA ILE A 73 6.02 -6.69 2.07
C ILE A 73 4.88 -5.70 1.86
N THR A 74 3.69 -5.98 2.40
CA THR A 74 2.53 -5.08 2.32
C THR A 74 2.80 -3.80 3.10
N ASN A 75 3.29 -3.93 4.33
CA ASN A 75 3.68 -2.78 5.14
C ASN A 75 4.83 -2.00 4.50
N LEU A 76 5.84 -2.69 3.94
CA LEU A 76 6.96 -2.05 3.27
C LEU A 76 6.50 -1.25 2.04
N ALA A 77 5.65 -1.84 1.20
CA ALA A 77 5.10 -1.21 0.01
C ALA A 77 4.27 0.03 0.37
N TYR A 78 3.38 -0.09 1.36
CA TYR A 78 2.54 1.03 1.81
C TYR A 78 3.39 2.18 2.40
N LEU A 79 4.38 1.88 3.26
CA LEU A 79 5.28 2.89 3.80
C LEU A 79 6.10 3.59 2.70
N GLN A 80 6.53 2.84 1.68
CA GLN A 80 7.27 3.42 0.56
C GLN A 80 6.34 4.25 -0.34
N ALA A 81 5.11 3.81 -0.58
CA ALA A 81 4.10 4.57 -1.32
C ALA A 81 3.78 5.90 -0.64
N ALA A 82 3.58 5.91 0.69
CA ALA A 82 3.39 7.15 1.45
C ALA A 82 4.56 8.13 1.29
N ARG A 83 5.81 7.64 1.32
CA ARG A 83 7.00 8.46 1.05
C ARG A 83 7.05 8.97 -0.39
N ASN A 84 6.65 8.15 -1.36
CA ASN A 84 6.60 8.55 -2.76
C ASN A 84 5.55 9.64 -2.99
N TYR A 85 4.41 9.58 -2.30
CA TYR A 85 3.40 10.64 -2.32
C TYR A 85 3.97 11.95 -1.78
N ASP A 86 4.59 11.92 -0.60
CA ASP A 86 5.21 13.13 -0.01
C ASP A 86 6.30 13.71 -0.92
N LEU A 87 7.05 12.86 -1.62
CA LEU A 87 8.02 13.27 -2.64
C LEU A 87 7.35 13.88 -3.88
N GLN A 88 6.25 13.30 -4.37
CA GLN A 88 5.48 13.81 -5.51
C GLN A 88 4.95 15.22 -5.21
N VAL A 89 4.38 15.41 -4.02
CA VAL A 89 3.90 16.70 -3.51
C VAL A 89 5.05 17.71 -3.46
N LEU A 90 6.18 17.33 -2.86
CA LEU A 90 7.36 18.19 -2.72
C LEU A 90 7.97 18.60 -4.07
N LEU A 91 7.91 17.71 -5.06
CA LEU A 91 8.42 17.94 -6.42
C LEU A 91 7.41 18.65 -7.34
N GLY A 92 6.16 18.85 -6.90
CA GLY A 92 5.10 19.46 -7.69
C GLY A 92 4.65 18.60 -8.88
N TRP A 93 4.76 17.27 -8.76
CA TRP A 93 4.41 16.30 -9.81
C TRP A 93 2.96 15.82 -9.73
N GLU A 94 2.10 16.52 -9.00
CA GLU A 94 0.68 16.19 -8.85
C GLU A 94 -0.10 16.31 -10.16
N ALA A 95 0.47 16.95 -11.20
CA ALA A 95 -0.21 17.22 -12.47
C ALA A 95 0.75 17.31 -13.69
N ALA A 96 1.59 16.31 -13.92
CA ALA A 96 2.22 16.15 -15.25
C ALA A 96 1.33 15.23 -16.12
N GLU A 97 0.34 15.85 -16.77
CA GLU A 97 -0.56 15.40 -17.87
C GLU A 97 -0.83 13.89 -18.08
#